data_AF-A0A432SAH2-F1
#
_entry.id   AF-A0A432SAH2-F1
#
_cell.length_a   1.000
_cell.length_b   1.000
_cell.length_c   1.000
_cell.angle_alpha   90.00
_cell.angle_beta   90.00
_cell.angle_gamma   90.00
#
_symmetry.space_group_name_H-M   'P 1'
#
loop_
_entity.id
_entity.type
_entity.pdbx_description
1 polymer ?
#
loop_
_entity_poly.entity_id
_entity_poly.type
_entity_poly.pdbx_seq_one_letter_code
_entity_poly.pdbx_strand_id
1 'polypeptide(L)' 'MENKRPLIENALKKVNNRYELVHAAAKLAKRLYETGAESYLTEEGVPLKKTVIAINEIAKGRAIILRKN' A
#
# COMPACT_ATOMS: atom_id res chain seq x y z
N MET A 1 1.51 -12.98 17.27
CA MET A 1 1.02 -11.80 16.53
C MET A 1 2.12 -11.33 15.60
N GLU A 2 2.16 -11.79 14.35
CA GLU A 2 3.14 -11.30 13.40
C GLU A 2 2.47 -10.23 12.54
N ASN A 3 2.72 -8.96 12.89
CA ASN A 3 2.35 -7.82 12.09
C ASN A 3 3.20 -7.92 10.81
N LYS A 4 2.72 -8.61 9.76
CA LYS A 4 3.48 -8.83 8.51
C LYS A 4 4.01 -7.48 8.04
N ARG A 5 5.34 -7.32 8.08
CA ARG A 5 5.97 -6.05 7.72
C ARG A 5 5.61 -5.73 6.26
N PRO A 6 5.16 -4.49 5.96
CA PRO A 6 4.92 -4.09 4.58
C PRO A 6 6.20 -4.25 3.75
N LEU A 7 6.06 -4.55 2.47
CA LEU A 7 7.15 -4.78 1.52
C LEU A 7 7.83 -3.46 1.10
N ILE A 8 8.31 -2.68 2.07
CA ILE A 8 8.82 -1.30 1.87
C ILE A 8 9.97 -1.29 0.87
N GLU A 9 10.96 -2.17 1.02
CA GLU A 9 12.13 -2.23 0.13
C GLU A 9 11.73 -2.49 -1.34
N ASN A 10 10.70 -3.32 -1.55
CA ASN A 10 10.19 -3.58 -2.89
C ASN A 10 9.35 -2.41 -3.43
N ALA A 11 8.61 -1.71 -2.56
CA ALA A 11 7.87 -0.51 -2.93
C ALA A 11 8.81 0.66 -3.29
N LEU A 12 9.94 0.80 -2.60
CA LEU A 12 10.95 1.82 -2.89
C LEU A 12 11.55 1.67 -4.29
N LYS A 13 11.65 0.44 -4.82
CA LYS A 13 12.07 0.18 -6.21
C LYS A 13 11.06 0.65 -7.27
N LYS A 14 9.86 1.06 -6.86
CA LYS A 14 8.76 1.48 -7.76
C LYS A 14 8.52 3.00 -7.75
N VAL A 15 9.25 3.71 -6.90
CA VAL A 15 9.12 5.16 -6.70
C VAL A 15 10.48 5.84 -6.80
N ASN A 16 10.49 7.15 -6.95
CA ASN A 16 11.68 7.98 -7.06
C ASN A 16 12.37 8.17 -5.71
N ASN A 17 11.60 8.28 -4.63
CA ASN A 17 12.13 8.49 -3.28
C ASN A 17 11.14 8.07 -2.18
N ARG A 18 11.60 8.07 -0.93
CA ARG A 18 10.80 7.67 0.25
C ARG A 18 9.57 8.55 0.45
N TYR A 19 9.64 9.84 0.13
CA TYR A 19 8.51 10.76 0.26
C TYR A 19 7.41 10.44 -0.76
N GLU A 20 7.78 10.13 -2.02
CA GLU A 20 6.83 9.71 -3.04
C GLU A 20 6.11 8.42 -2.62
N LEU A 21 6.82 7.46 -2.00
CA LEU A 21 6.19 6.26 -1.44
C LEU A 21 5.13 6.62 -0.38
N VAL A 22 5.46 7.49 0.57
CA VAL A 22 4.53 7.89 1.64
C VAL A 22 3.28 8.55 1.04
N HIS A 23 3.45 9.51 0.13
CA HIS A 23 2.33 10.20 -0.50
C HIS A 23 1.45 9.26 -1.34
N ALA A 24 2.06 8.38 -2.14
CA ALA A 24 1.34 7.42 -2.96
C ALA A 24 0.55 6.40 -2.11
N ALA A 25 1.20 5.86 -1.07
CA ALA A 25 0.57 4.91 -0.16
C ALA A 25 -0.59 5.55 0.61
N ALA A 26 -0.43 6.80 1.09
CA ALA A 26 -1.48 7.53 1.78
C ALA A 26 -2.70 7.80 0.88
N LYS A 27 -2.46 8.24 -0.36
CA LYS A 27 -3.53 8.48 -1.34
C LYS A 27 -4.31 7.21 -1.68
N LEU A 28 -3.60 6.10 -1.89
CA LEU A 28 -4.22 4.81 -2.17
C LEU A 28 -4.98 4.26 -0.96
N ALA A 29 -4.41 4.35 0.24
CA ALA A 29 -5.07 3.95 1.47
C ALA A 29 -6.37 4.73 1.69
N LYS A 30 -6.36 6.05 1.48
CA LYS A 30 -7.55 6.90 1.55
C LYS A 30 -8.64 6.42 0.60
N ARG A 31 -8.30 6.14 -0.67
CA ARG A 31 -9.24 5.57 -1.65
C ARG A 31 -9.84 4.25 -1.16
N LEU A 32 -9.03 3.35 -0.60
CA LEU A 32 -9.53 2.08 -0.04
C LEU A 32 -10.49 2.28 1.14
N TYR A 33 -10.34 3.35 1.92
CA TYR A 33 -11.31 3.72 2.96
C TYR A 33 -12.61 4.23 2.34
N GLU A 34 -12.53 5.12 1.36
CA GLU A 34 -13.68 5.76 0.72
C GLU A 34 -14.52 4.79 -0.14
N THR A 35 -13.89 3.85 -0.83
CA THR A 35 -14.61 2.89 -1.71
C THR A 35 -15.15 1.68 -0.95
N GLY A 36 -15.11 1.68 0.39
CA GLY A 36 -15.59 0.57 1.21
C GLY A 36 -14.87 -0.76 0.93
N ALA A 37 -13.63 -0.72 0.40
CA ALA A 37 -12.88 -1.94 0.11
C ALA A 37 -12.82 -2.79 1.38
N GLU A 38 -13.27 -4.04 1.25
CA GLU A 38 -13.39 -4.98 2.36
C GLU A 38 -12.06 -5.04 3.12
N SER A 39 -12.16 -5.06 4.45
CA SER A 39 -11.01 -5.26 5.32
C SER A 39 -10.42 -6.63 4.98
N TYR A 40 -9.35 -6.66 4.18
CA TYR A 40 -8.69 -7.90 3.82
C TYR A 40 -8.22 -8.59 5.11
N LEU A 41 -8.74 -9.78 5.36
CA LEU A 41 -8.27 -10.64 6.42
C LEU A 41 -6.98 -11.32 5.95
N THR A 42 -5.97 -11.39 6.81
CA THR A 42 -4.87 -12.33 6.60
C THR A 42 -5.38 -13.77 6.69
N GLU A 43 -4.56 -14.74 6.29
CA GLU A 43 -4.88 -16.17 6.45
C GLU A 43 -5.19 -16.54 7.91
N GLU A 44 -4.68 -15.76 8.87
CA GLU A 44 -4.97 -15.91 10.31
C GLU A 44 -6.19 -15.10 10.80
N GLY A 45 -7.00 -14.53 9.90
CA GLY A 45 -8.20 -13.78 10.25
C GLY A 45 -7.95 -12.37 10.81
N VAL A 46 -6.75 -11.81 10.62
CA VAL A 46 -6.41 -10.47 11.14
C VAL A 46 -6.68 -9.40 10.08
N PRO A 47 -7.44 -8.33 10.37
CA PRO A 47 -7.64 -7.23 9.43
C PRO A 47 -6.32 -6.54 9.07
N LEU A 48 -5.96 -6.57 7.79
CA LEU A 48 -4.78 -5.88 7.30
C LEU A 48 -5.07 -4.37 7.18
N LYS A 49 -4.23 -3.54 7.80
CA LYS A 49 -4.35 -2.08 7.70
C LYS A 49 -4.26 -1.65 6.22
N LYS A 50 -5.15 -0.78 5.76
CA LYS A 50 -5.21 -0.30 4.37
C LYS A 50 -3.91 0.36 3.89
N THR A 51 -3.14 0.96 4.79
CA THR A 51 -1.78 1.46 4.49
C THR A 51 -0.80 0.34 4.14
N VAL A 52 -0.88 -0.82 4.81
CA VAL A 52 -0.04 -1.99 4.51
C VAL A 52 -0.45 -2.59 3.16
N ILE A 53 -1.76 -2.66 2.89
CA ILE A 53 -2.29 -3.05 1.58
C ILE A 53 -1.74 -2.12 0.49
N ALA A 54 -1.87 -0.81 0.67
CA ALA A 54 -1.40 0.18 -0.30
C ALA A 54 0.10 0.04 -0.60
N ILE A 55 0.95 -0.12 0.42
CA ILE A 55 2.40 -0.33 0.22
C ILE A 55 2.66 -1.63 -0.56
N ASN A 56 1.92 -2.70 -0.25
CA ASN A 56 2.09 -3.98 -0.93
C ASN A 56 1.59 -3.94 -2.38
N GLU A 57 0.52 -3.19 -2.69
CA GLU A 57 0.05 -2.97 -4.05
C GLU A 57 1.06 -2.19 -4.89
N ILE A 58 1.70 -1.18 -4.30
CA ILE A 58 2.82 -0.46 -4.93
C ILE A 58 4.00 -1.40 -5.17
N ALA A 59 4.41 -2.17 -4.15
CA ALA A 59 5.52 -3.13 -4.27
C ALA A 59 5.29 -4.16 -5.39
N LYS A 60 4.05 -4.62 -5.57
CA LYS A 60 3.65 -5.58 -6.61
C LYS A 60 3.46 -4.93 -7.98
N GLY A 61 3.55 -3.61 -8.10
CA GLY A 61 3.33 -2.87 -9.34
C GLY A 61 1.86 -2.81 -9.79
N ARG A 62 0.91 -3.14 -8.89
CA ARG A 62 -0.53 -3.09 -9.17
C ARG A 62 -1.14 -1.71 -8.96
N ALA A 63 -0.44 -0.84 -8.23
CA ALA A 63 -0.71 0.58 -8.14
C ALA A 63 0.36 1.36 -8.89
N ILE A 64 -0.03 2.07 -9.95
CA ILE A 64 0.86 2.87 -10.81
C ILE A 64 0.78 4.34 -10.38
N ILE A 65 1.93 4.96 -10.15
CA ILE A 65 2.04 6.39 -9.85
C ILE A 65 2.12 7.14 -11.18
N LEU A 66 1.09 7.93 -11.48
CA LEU A 66 1.08 8.82 -12.63
C LEU A 66 1.85 10.10 -12.28
N ARG A 67 2.89 10.39 -13.04
CA ARG A 67 3.65 11.64 -12.96
C ARG A 67 3.19 12.53 -14.11
N LYS A 68 2.71 13.73 -13.78
CA LYS A 68 2.42 14.73 -14.81
C LYS A 68 3.78 15.32 -15.19
N ASN A 69 4.21 15.07 -16.42
CA ASN A 69 5.37 15.75 -17.01
C ASN A 69 5.05 17.24 -17.20
#